data_AF-A0A3D2THT5-F1
#
_entry.id   AF-A0A3D2THT5-F1
#
_cell.length_a   1.000
_cell.length_b   1.000
_cell.length_c   1.000
_cell.angle_alpha   90.00
_cell.angle_beta   90.00
_cell.angle_gamma   90.00
#
_symmetry.space_group_name_H-M   'P 1'
#
loop_
_entity.id
_entity.type
_entity.pdbx_description
1 polymer ?
#
loop_
_entity_poly.entity_id
_entity_poly.type
_entity_poly.pdbx_seq_one_letter_code
_entity_poly.pdbx_strand_id
1 'polypeptide(L)'
;ELLLPWRTTASLLSGAKYLGTIRLPEGSNNRIFEKLNGEIFMVIWNNQEKDEILYLGDNIQIVDAWGRAEVPKQKEHRQIIPVGSAPKFVTGLNQFVAKWRMNMQFTERNIPSAFGTEHENHVLLSNPFSQSVGGSVNIVSPNKWHITPDRIDFKLSAFEQSNRLFQVVLPFGTSSGNALLRADFEILVDKVYKFSVYRELVVGDEHIGIELHTRLNENGSLIVEQRMINHSEKLVDFKCLLYALERRRQRMQVFGLGNSYDTKTYTYQNGHDLIGTELLLRAEELGGDRVLNHRIIVEQ
;
A
#
# COMPACT_ATOMS: atom_id res chain seq x y z
N GLU A 1 20.07 -33.20 13.01
CA GLU A 1 19.22 -32.73 11.89
C GLU A 1 19.28 -31.21 11.64
N LEU A 2 20.43 -30.55 11.84
CA LEU A 2 20.56 -29.08 11.67
C LEU A 2 20.53 -28.60 10.20
N LEU A 3 20.75 -29.49 9.24
CA LEU A 3 20.86 -29.13 7.82
C LEU A 3 19.56 -29.31 7.02
N LEU A 4 18.46 -29.73 7.65
CA LEU A 4 17.18 -29.93 6.96
C LEU A 4 16.68 -28.64 6.26
N PRO A 5 16.68 -27.46 6.93
CA PRO A 5 16.31 -26.20 6.27
C PRO A 5 17.22 -25.83 5.10
N TRP A 6 18.52 -26.09 5.23
CA TRP A 6 19.49 -25.86 4.17
C TRP A 6 19.24 -26.78 2.97
N ARG A 7 18.97 -28.07 3.22
CA ARG A 7 18.65 -29.05 2.19
C ARG A 7 17.35 -28.71 1.47
N THR A 8 16.27 -28.39 2.20
CA THR A 8 14.97 -28.02 1.63
C THR A 8 15.09 -26.76 0.79
N THR A 9 15.74 -25.72 1.33
CA THR A 9 15.99 -24.47 0.61
C THR A 9 16.84 -24.71 -0.64
N ALA A 10 17.94 -25.45 -0.54
CA ALA A 10 18.78 -25.78 -1.68
C ALA A 10 18.00 -26.59 -2.73
N SER A 11 17.19 -27.56 -2.32
CA SER A 11 16.38 -28.37 -3.23
C SER A 11 15.30 -27.56 -3.96
N LEU A 12 14.69 -26.56 -3.31
CA LEU A 12 13.62 -25.76 -3.89
C LEU A 12 14.14 -24.58 -4.71
N LEU A 13 15.24 -23.95 -4.28
CA LEU A 13 15.83 -22.79 -4.95
C LEU A 13 16.89 -23.15 -6.01
N SER A 14 17.44 -24.38 -6.01
CA SER A 14 18.49 -24.74 -6.97
C SER A 14 18.02 -24.59 -8.41
N GLY A 15 18.77 -23.80 -9.19
CA GLY A 15 18.45 -23.49 -10.58
C GLY A 15 17.23 -22.59 -10.76
N ALA A 16 16.65 -22.04 -9.69
CA ALA A 16 15.51 -21.14 -9.77
C ALA A 16 15.98 -19.70 -10.05
N LYS A 17 15.31 -19.04 -10.98
CA LYS A 17 15.49 -17.62 -11.32
C LYS A 17 14.55 -16.77 -10.48
N TYR A 18 15.09 -15.77 -9.80
CA TYR A 18 14.27 -14.77 -9.12
C TYR A 18 13.47 -13.93 -10.14
N LEU A 19 12.15 -13.84 -9.94
CA LEU A 19 11.25 -13.06 -10.79
C LEU A 19 10.88 -11.70 -10.18
N GLY A 20 10.72 -11.63 -8.85
CA GLY A 20 10.26 -10.41 -8.20
C GLY A 20 9.52 -10.67 -6.89
N THR A 21 8.70 -9.70 -6.51
CA THR A 21 7.82 -9.77 -5.33
C THR A 21 6.43 -9.27 -5.72
N ILE A 22 5.43 -9.63 -4.92
CA ILE A 22 4.08 -9.06 -5.00
C ILE A 22 3.71 -8.45 -3.64
N ARG A 23 2.78 -7.51 -3.61
CA ARG A 23 2.21 -7.07 -2.34
C ARG A 23 1.05 -7.99 -1.95
N LEU A 24 1.14 -8.56 -0.76
CA LEU A 24 0.13 -9.45 -0.19
C LEU A 24 -0.87 -8.67 0.67
N PRO A 25 -2.14 -9.13 0.78
CA PRO A 25 -3.19 -8.45 1.55
C PRO A 25 -2.78 -8.03 2.95
N GLU A 26 -2.14 -8.91 3.71
CA GLU A 26 -1.75 -8.67 5.11
C GLU A 26 -0.28 -8.20 5.25
N GLY A 27 0.35 -7.84 4.12
CA GLY A 27 1.67 -7.24 4.09
C GLY A 27 2.82 -8.20 4.38
N SER A 28 2.63 -9.51 4.22
CA SER A 28 3.73 -10.48 4.38
C SER A 28 4.80 -10.30 3.28
N ASN A 29 6.05 -10.53 3.68
CA ASN A 29 7.17 -10.49 2.76
C ASN A 29 7.15 -11.74 1.89
N ASN A 30 7.51 -11.57 0.63
CA ASN A 30 7.63 -12.70 -0.28
C ASN A 30 8.68 -12.45 -1.37
N ARG A 31 9.10 -13.56 -1.99
CA ARG A 31 9.94 -13.59 -3.19
C ARG A 31 9.42 -14.69 -4.11
N ILE A 32 9.23 -14.36 -5.38
CA ILE A 32 8.75 -15.28 -6.41
C ILE A 32 9.93 -15.74 -7.26
N PHE A 33 9.96 -17.03 -7.54
CA PHE A 33 11.00 -17.68 -8.33
C PHE A 33 10.40 -18.58 -9.41
N GLU A 34 11.12 -18.75 -10.51
CA GLU A 34 10.79 -19.63 -11.63
C GLU A 34 11.88 -20.69 -11.78
N LYS A 35 11.49 -21.96 -11.77
CA LYS A 35 12.40 -23.09 -12.05
C LYS A 35 12.66 -23.21 -13.54
N LEU A 36 13.70 -23.97 -13.92
CA LEU A 36 14.05 -24.25 -15.32
C LEU A 36 12.90 -24.87 -16.14
N ASN A 37 11.99 -25.60 -15.49
CA ASN A 37 10.82 -26.21 -16.13
C ASN A 37 9.62 -25.25 -16.27
N GLY A 38 9.77 -23.97 -15.88
CA GLY A 38 8.71 -22.96 -15.92
C GLY A 38 7.78 -22.97 -14.70
N GLU A 39 7.96 -23.87 -13.73
CA GLU A 39 7.20 -23.87 -12.49
C GLU A 39 7.55 -22.64 -11.65
N ILE A 40 6.53 -21.91 -11.19
CA ILE A 40 6.70 -20.76 -10.29
C ILE A 40 6.32 -21.14 -8.87
N PHE A 41 7.12 -20.66 -7.92
CA PHE A 41 6.84 -20.78 -6.49
C PHE A 41 7.21 -19.48 -5.77
N MET A 42 6.70 -19.36 -4.54
CA MET A 42 6.89 -18.19 -3.70
C MET A 42 7.51 -18.61 -2.36
N VAL A 43 8.52 -17.90 -1.91
CA VAL A 43 8.98 -17.95 -0.51
C VAL A 43 8.26 -16.84 0.23
N ILE A 44 7.64 -17.14 1.38
CA ILE A 44 6.82 -16.21 2.16
C ILE A 44 7.17 -16.26 3.65
N TRP A 45 7.20 -15.09 4.31
CA TRP A 45 7.45 -14.97 5.75
C TRP A 45 6.92 -13.64 6.30
N ASN A 46 6.71 -13.57 7.62
CA ASN A 46 6.27 -12.38 8.32
C ASN A 46 6.77 -12.40 9.77
N ASN A 47 7.16 -11.26 10.33
CA ASN A 47 7.61 -11.20 11.72
C ASN A 47 6.47 -11.41 12.73
N GLN A 48 5.23 -11.25 12.30
CA GLN A 48 4.01 -11.49 13.07
C GLN A 48 3.21 -12.60 12.39
N GLU A 49 2.51 -13.41 13.19
CA GLU A 49 1.61 -14.43 12.64
C GLU A 49 0.42 -13.78 11.92
N LYS A 50 0.22 -14.14 10.66
CA LYS A 50 -0.86 -13.63 9.80
C LYS A 50 -1.39 -14.69 8.86
N ASP A 51 -2.65 -14.59 8.49
CA ASP A 51 -3.26 -15.41 7.43
C ASP A 51 -3.38 -14.59 6.15
N GLU A 52 -2.61 -14.96 5.12
CA GLU A 52 -2.74 -14.35 3.79
C GLU A 52 -3.84 -15.08 3.00
N ILE A 53 -4.94 -14.38 2.70
CA ILE A 53 -6.11 -14.96 2.01
C ILE A 53 -6.20 -14.44 0.57
N LEU A 54 -5.75 -15.23 -0.39
CA LEU A 54 -5.72 -14.85 -1.80
C LEU A 54 -5.72 -16.06 -2.74
N TYR A 55 -6.15 -15.86 -3.98
CA TYR A 55 -6.01 -16.88 -5.03
C TYR A 55 -4.56 -16.95 -5.50
N LEU A 56 -3.91 -18.11 -5.47
CA LEU A 56 -2.55 -18.33 -5.96
C LEU A 56 -2.50 -19.30 -7.14
N GLY A 57 -3.52 -20.14 -7.30
CA GLY A 57 -3.60 -21.21 -8.30
C GLY A 57 -4.51 -22.32 -7.80
N ASP A 58 -4.62 -23.40 -8.58
CA ASP A 58 -5.53 -24.51 -8.27
C ASP A 58 -4.87 -25.64 -7.46
N ASN A 59 -3.56 -25.84 -7.66
CA ASN A 59 -2.81 -26.97 -7.09
C ASN A 59 -1.73 -26.49 -6.12
N ILE A 60 -2.14 -25.67 -5.15
CA ILE A 60 -1.21 -25.06 -4.19
C ILE A 60 -0.78 -26.07 -3.13
N GLN A 61 0.52 -26.08 -2.84
CA GLN A 61 1.09 -26.75 -1.67
C GLN A 61 1.94 -25.76 -0.88
N ILE A 62 1.87 -25.86 0.45
CA ILE A 62 2.74 -25.16 1.38
C ILE A 62 3.78 -26.16 1.85
N VAL A 63 5.06 -25.83 1.69
CA VAL A 63 6.19 -26.62 2.20
C VAL A 63 6.90 -25.79 3.26
N ASP A 64 6.97 -26.29 4.48
CA ASP A 64 7.70 -25.62 5.55
C ASP A 64 9.23 -25.77 5.38
N ALA A 65 10.00 -25.08 6.22
CA ALA A 65 11.46 -25.16 6.20
C ALA A 65 12.00 -26.59 6.44
N TRP A 66 11.21 -27.48 7.07
CA TRP A 66 11.59 -28.87 7.33
C TRP A 66 11.19 -29.82 6.20
N GLY A 67 10.53 -29.32 5.15
CA GLY A 67 10.10 -30.10 3.99
C GLY A 67 8.75 -30.78 4.16
N ARG A 68 7.98 -30.46 5.21
CA ARG A 68 6.61 -30.97 5.37
C ARG A 68 5.71 -30.20 4.41
N ALA A 69 5.01 -30.95 3.57
CA ALA A 69 4.07 -30.41 2.61
C ALA A 69 2.63 -30.54 3.13
N GLU A 70 1.84 -29.49 2.99
CA GLU A 70 0.41 -29.47 3.27
C GLU A 70 -0.35 -28.73 2.18
N VAL A 71 -1.62 -29.08 1.99
CA VAL A 71 -2.53 -28.35 1.11
C VAL A 71 -3.19 -27.24 1.94
N PRO A 72 -3.16 -25.96 1.49
CA PRO A 72 -3.76 -24.88 2.26
C PRO A 72 -5.27 -25.04 2.38
N LYS A 73 -5.82 -24.57 3.49
CA LYS A 73 -7.27 -24.39 3.63
C LYS A 73 -7.76 -23.38 2.58
N GLN A 74 -9.01 -23.50 2.18
CA GLN A 74 -9.61 -22.61 1.20
C GLN A 74 -10.74 -21.78 1.83
N LYS A 75 -10.88 -20.54 1.35
CA LYS A 75 -12.02 -19.66 1.58
C LYS A 75 -12.57 -19.25 0.23
N GLU A 76 -13.69 -19.84 -0.16
CA GLU A 76 -14.23 -19.76 -1.53
C GLU A 76 -13.18 -20.25 -2.54
N HIS A 77 -12.82 -19.42 -3.53
CA HIS A 77 -11.79 -19.71 -4.53
C HIS A 77 -10.36 -19.34 -4.05
N ARG A 78 -10.19 -18.82 -2.84
CA ARG A 78 -8.89 -18.32 -2.34
C ARG A 78 -8.24 -19.31 -1.39
N GLN A 79 -6.91 -19.32 -1.35
CA GLN A 79 -6.14 -20.09 -0.38
C GLN A 79 -5.87 -19.24 0.87
N ILE A 80 -5.95 -19.86 2.04
CA ILE A 80 -5.52 -19.32 3.33
C ILE A 80 -4.10 -19.83 3.57
N ILE A 81 -3.12 -18.91 3.58
CA ILE A 81 -1.72 -19.22 3.80
C ILE A 81 -1.31 -18.70 5.18
N PRO A 82 -1.13 -19.57 6.18
CA PRO A 82 -0.63 -19.14 7.48
C PRO A 82 0.84 -18.77 7.36
N VAL A 83 1.19 -17.53 7.69
CA VAL A 83 2.54 -16.97 7.59
C VAL A 83 3.03 -16.62 8.99
N GLY A 84 4.26 -17.04 9.29
CA GLY A 84 4.97 -16.65 10.51
C GLY A 84 6.42 -16.31 10.19
N SER A 85 7.25 -16.23 11.22
CA SER A 85 8.65 -15.81 11.10
C SER A 85 9.52 -16.83 10.35
N ALA A 86 9.18 -18.12 10.46
CA ALA A 86 9.81 -19.16 9.68
C ALA A 86 9.35 -19.10 8.22
N PRO A 87 10.27 -19.03 7.24
CA PRO A 87 9.90 -18.98 5.84
C PRO A 87 9.23 -20.28 5.40
N LYS A 88 8.20 -20.14 4.57
CA LYS A 88 7.51 -21.24 3.90
C LYS A 88 7.63 -21.08 2.40
N PHE A 89 7.57 -22.20 1.69
CA PHE A 89 7.50 -22.24 0.23
C PHE A 89 6.07 -22.53 -0.17
N VAL A 90 5.52 -21.74 -1.07
CA VAL A 90 4.22 -21.97 -1.69
C VAL A 90 4.47 -22.36 -3.13
N THR A 91 4.16 -23.59 -3.50
CA THR A 91 4.37 -24.14 -4.85
C THR A 91 3.03 -24.29 -5.59
N GLY A 92 3.08 -24.55 -6.90
CA GLY A 92 1.88 -24.67 -7.74
C GLY A 92 1.21 -23.34 -8.08
N LEU A 93 1.95 -22.22 -7.98
CA LEU A 93 1.42 -20.91 -8.34
C LEU A 93 1.02 -20.88 -9.81
N ASN A 94 -0.12 -20.27 -10.10
CA ASN A 94 -0.48 -19.97 -11.47
C ASN A 94 0.48 -18.89 -12.02
N GLN A 95 1.33 -19.30 -12.96
CA GLN A 95 2.38 -18.44 -13.48
C GLN A 95 1.88 -17.14 -14.13
N PHE A 96 0.72 -17.21 -14.78
CA PHE A 96 0.16 -16.08 -15.50
C PHE A 96 -0.43 -15.07 -14.52
N VAL A 97 -1.16 -15.52 -13.50
CA VAL A 97 -1.68 -14.64 -12.45
C VAL A 97 -0.54 -14.02 -11.63
N ALA A 98 0.54 -14.77 -11.35
CA ALA A 98 1.72 -14.23 -10.69
C ALA A 98 2.39 -13.13 -11.54
N LYS A 99 2.63 -13.38 -12.84
CA LYS A 99 3.20 -12.40 -13.78
C LYS A 99 2.29 -11.17 -13.93
N TRP A 100 0.97 -11.35 -14.00
CA TRP A 100 0.00 -10.24 -14.04
C TRP A 100 0.11 -9.36 -12.80
N ARG A 101 0.16 -9.97 -11.61
CA ARG A 101 0.33 -9.27 -10.32
C ARG A 101 1.65 -8.52 -10.21
N MET A 102 2.72 -8.98 -10.86
CA MET A 102 4.01 -8.27 -10.86
C MET A 102 4.00 -7.11 -11.86
N ASN A 103 3.37 -7.29 -13.02
CA ASN A 103 3.45 -6.34 -14.13
C ASN A 103 2.42 -5.20 -14.08
N MET A 104 1.26 -5.39 -13.44
CA MET A 104 0.25 -4.33 -13.35
C MET A 104 0.79 -3.14 -12.56
N GLN A 105 0.62 -1.92 -13.05
CA GLN A 105 1.10 -0.71 -12.36
C GLN A 105 0.10 0.44 -12.54
N PHE A 106 0.13 1.39 -11.62
CA PHE A 106 -0.39 2.73 -11.87
C PHE A 106 0.74 3.60 -12.41
N THR A 107 0.45 4.40 -13.44
CA THR A 107 1.46 5.26 -14.07
C THR A 107 1.93 6.34 -13.11
N GLU A 108 0.98 7.04 -12.47
CA GLU A 108 1.30 8.05 -11.46
C GLU A 108 1.22 7.44 -10.07
N ARG A 109 2.33 7.46 -9.34
CA ARG A 109 2.38 6.99 -7.94
C ARG A 109 2.02 8.09 -6.95
N ASN A 110 2.33 9.33 -7.30
CA ASN A 110 2.10 10.50 -6.47
C ASN A 110 0.80 11.18 -6.92
N ILE A 111 -0.16 11.33 -6.01
CA ILE A 111 -1.36 12.13 -6.22
C ILE A 111 -1.18 13.44 -5.46
N PRO A 112 -1.19 14.60 -6.15
CA PRO A 112 -1.12 15.89 -5.49
C PRO A 112 -2.24 16.04 -4.46
N SER A 113 -1.93 16.64 -3.31
CA SER A 113 -2.93 16.95 -2.28
C SER A 113 -3.75 18.20 -2.60
N ALA A 114 -4.36 18.21 -3.78
CA ALA A 114 -5.45 19.10 -4.14
C ALA A 114 -6.77 18.31 -3.97
N PHE A 115 -7.56 18.68 -2.97
CA PHE A 115 -8.79 17.96 -2.62
C PHE A 115 -9.98 18.45 -3.45
N GLY A 116 -10.88 17.52 -3.79
CA GLY A 116 -12.09 17.82 -4.57
C GLY A 116 -11.84 18.07 -6.06
N THR A 117 -10.60 17.95 -6.54
CA THR A 117 -10.25 18.01 -7.96
C THR A 117 -10.01 16.62 -8.52
N GLU A 118 -10.23 16.47 -9.82
CA GLU A 118 -9.91 15.24 -10.55
C GLU A 118 -8.40 15.15 -10.81
N HIS A 119 -7.83 14.02 -10.43
CA HIS A 119 -6.44 13.65 -10.75
C HIS A 119 -6.44 12.52 -11.75
N GLU A 120 -5.83 12.76 -12.90
CA GLU A 120 -5.69 11.75 -13.94
C GLU A 120 -4.67 10.68 -13.55
N ASN A 121 -5.01 9.42 -13.78
CA ASN A 121 -4.09 8.30 -13.66
C ASN A 121 -4.47 7.18 -14.63
N HIS A 122 -3.66 6.14 -14.65
CA HIS A 122 -3.61 5.16 -15.70
C HIS A 122 -3.25 3.81 -15.10
N VAL A 123 -4.05 2.78 -15.39
CA VAL A 123 -3.66 1.39 -15.09
C VAL A 123 -2.99 0.77 -16.30
N LEU A 124 -1.71 0.45 -16.12
CA LEU A 124 -0.94 -0.34 -17.07
C LEU A 124 -1.29 -1.82 -16.89
N LEU A 125 -1.90 -2.40 -17.91
CA LEU A 125 -2.23 -3.80 -18.00
C LEU A 125 -1.27 -4.49 -18.96
N SER A 126 -0.80 -5.68 -18.60
CA SER A 126 0.02 -6.52 -19.46
C SER A 126 -0.52 -7.94 -19.41
N ASN A 127 -0.90 -8.48 -20.56
CA ASN A 127 -1.37 -9.85 -20.68
C ASN A 127 -0.17 -10.81 -20.71
N PRO A 128 0.05 -11.66 -19.70
CA PRO A 128 1.14 -12.63 -19.72
C PRO A 128 0.77 -13.94 -20.44
N PHE A 129 -0.49 -14.13 -20.84
CA PHE A 129 -0.95 -15.32 -21.52
C PHE A 129 -0.57 -15.29 -23.01
N SER A 130 -0.30 -16.46 -23.56
CA SER A 130 -0.04 -16.67 -25.00
C SER A 130 -1.30 -16.60 -25.87
N GLN A 131 -2.45 -16.25 -25.28
CA GLN A 131 -3.74 -16.10 -25.95
C GLN A 131 -4.42 -14.81 -25.51
N SER A 132 -5.50 -14.44 -26.21
CA SER A 132 -6.27 -13.24 -25.85
C SER A 132 -6.98 -13.43 -24.51
N VAL A 133 -7.04 -12.35 -23.72
CA VAL A 133 -7.70 -12.27 -22.43
C VAL A 133 -8.74 -11.16 -22.48
N GLY A 134 -9.98 -11.48 -22.10
CA GLY A 134 -11.04 -10.50 -21.90
C GLY A 134 -11.44 -10.45 -20.43
N GLY A 135 -11.82 -9.28 -19.93
CA GLY A 135 -12.24 -9.18 -18.53
C GLY A 135 -12.44 -7.74 -18.07
N SER A 136 -12.48 -7.58 -16.76
CA SER A 136 -12.61 -6.28 -16.12
C SER A 136 -11.69 -6.16 -14.92
N VAL A 137 -11.29 -4.94 -14.61
CA VAL A 137 -10.64 -4.57 -13.35
C VAL A 137 -11.51 -3.57 -12.61
N ASN A 138 -11.74 -3.81 -11.32
CA ASN A 138 -12.41 -2.89 -10.42
C ASN A 138 -11.39 -2.31 -9.43
N ILE A 139 -11.21 -0.99 -9.42
CA ILE A 139 -10.26 -0.29 -8.56
C ILE A 139 -10.97 0.13 -7.28
N VAL A 140 -10.49 -0.39 -6.15
CA VAL A 140 -11.03 -0.15 -4.81
C VAL A 140 -10.04 0.69 -4.02
N SER A 141 -10.50 1.85 -3.54
CA SER A 141 -9.72 2.77 -2.72
C SER A 141 -9.90 2.49 -1.21
N PRO A 142 -8.90 2.81 -0.37
CA PRO A 142 -8.97 2.55 1.08
C PRO A 142 -9.82 3.60 1.83
N ASN A 143 -9.97 4.81 1.30
CA ASN A 143 -10.44 5.99 2.06
C ASN A 143 -11.62 6.73 1.40
N LYS A 144 -12.61 6.00 0.87
CA LYS A 144 -13.77 6.58 0.17
C LYS A 144 -13.38 7.54 -0.96
N TRP A 145 -12.22 7.32 -1.60
CA TRP A 145 -11.86 8.10 -2.78
C TRP A 145 -12.83 7.77 -3.89
N HIS A 146 -13.22 8.80 -4.63
CA HIS A 146 -14.04 8.60 -5.80
C HIS A 146 -13.13 8.28 -6.98
N ILE A 147 -13.36 7.14 -7.62
CA ILE A 147 -12.60 6.68 -8.78
C ILE A 147 -13.56 6.55 -9.95
N THR A 148 -13.22 7.18 -11.07
CA THR A 148 -14.09 7.22 -12.26
C THR A 148 -13.29 6.95 -13.54
N PRO A 149 -13.62 5.91 -14.32
CA PRO A 149 -14.45 4.78 -13.91
C PRO A 149 -13.73 3.93 -12.84
N ASP A 150 -14.48 3.39 -11.88
CA ASP A 150 -13.97 2.41 -10.91
C ASP A 150 -13.83 1.01 -11.55
N ARG A 151 -14.71 0.67 -12.51
CA ARG A 151 -14.65 -0.53 -13.32
C ARG A 151 -14.21 -0.24 -14.75
N ILE A 152 -13.16 -0.92 -15.20
CA ILE A 152 -12.62 -0.81 -16.55
C ILE A 152 -12.68 -2.18 -17.21
N ASP A 153 -13.45 -2.29 -18.29
CA ASP A 153 -13.46 -3.49 -19.14
C ASP A 153 -12.31 -3.42 -20.16
N PHE A 154 -11.72 -4.57 -20.46
CA PHE A 154 -10.61 -4.67 -21.41
C PHE A 154 -10.63 -5.98 -22.20
N LYS A 155 -9.99 -5.93 -23.36
CA LYS A 155 -9.60 -7.09 -24.14
C LYS A 155 -8.16 -6.87 -24.60
N LEU A 156 -7.31 -7.85 -24.33
CA LEU A 156 -5.89 -7.84 -24.66
C LEU A 156 -5.58 -9.06 -25.52
N SER A 157 -4.82 -8.86 -26.59
CA SER A 157 -4.23 -9.91 -27.40
C SER A 157 -3.12 -10.61 -26.62
N ALA A 158 -2.63 -11.74 -27.12
CA ALA A 158 -1.50 -12.44 -26.52
C ALA A 158 -0.31 -11.48 -26.32
N PHE A 159 0.23 -11.42 -25.10
CA PHE A 159 1.36 -10.55 -24.74
C PHE A 159 1.14 -9.04 -24.91
N GLU A 160 -0.09 -8.60 -25.18
CA GLU A 160 -0.41 -7.18 -25.36
C GLU A 160 -0.32 -6.41 -24.05
N GLN A 161 0.12 -5.15 -24.16
CA GLN A 161 0.05 -4.16 -23.09
C GLN A 161 -0.96 -3.09 -23.45
N SER A 162 -1.67 -2.59 -22.45
CA SER A 162 -2.66 -1.53 -22.62
C SER A 162 -2.63 -0.58 -21.45
N ASN A 163 -2.89 0.68 -21.74
CA ASN A 163 -3.03 1.71 -20.73
C ASN A 163 -4.49 2.16 -20.64
N ARG A 164 -5.07 2.15 -19.44
CA ARG A 164 -6.48 2.51 -19.22
C ARG A 164 -6.60 3.67 -18.26
N LEU A 165 -7.19 4.75 -18.75
CA LEU A 165 -7.45 5.98 -18.01
C LEU A 165 -8.44 5.74 -16.86
N PHE A 166 -8.15 6.32 -15.70
CA PHE A 166 -9.10 6.57 -14.63
C PHE A 166 -8.76 7.87 -13.92
N GLN A 167 -9.76 8.47 -13.29
CA GLN A 167 -9.61 9.67 -12.49
C GLN A 167 -9.80 9.34 -11.02
N VAL A 168 -9.07 10.05 -10.16
CA VAL A 168 -9.19 9.96 -8.70
C VAL A 168 -9.57 11.33 -8.17
N VAL A 169 -10.64 11.40 -7.38
CA VAL A 169 -10.98 12.58 -6.58
C VAL A 169 -10.78 12.25 -5.11
N LEU A 170 -9.87 12.98 -4.48
CA LEU A 170 -9.57 12.86 -3.07
C LEU A 170 -10.62 13.63 -2.24
N PRO A 171 -11.34 12.97 -1.30
CA PRO A 171 -12.25 13.64 -0.39
C PRO A 171 -11.54 14.67 0.48
N PHE A 172 -12.28 15.71 0.86
CA PHE A 172 -11.79 16.68 1.85
C PHE A 172 -11.41 15.98 3.16
N GLY A 173 -10.20 16.25 3.64
CA GLY A 173 -9.68 15.62 4.84
C GLY A 173 -9.01 14.27 4.60
N THR A 174 -8.75 13.85 3.35
CA THR A 174 -7.87 12.70 3.10
C THR A 174 -6.49 12.96 3.73
N SER A 175 -5.95 11.98 4.47
CA SER A 175 -4.59 12.06 5.02
C SER A 175 -3.58 12.03 3.89
N SER A 176 -2.53 12.84 4.03
CA SER A 176 -1.31 12.72 3.24
C SER A 176 -0.53 11.47 3.65
N GLY A 177 0.28 10.94 2.73
CA GLY A 177 1.08 9.73 2.89
C GLY A 177 0.56 8.57 2.04
N ASN A 178 0.96 7.36 2.43
CA ASN A 178 0.71 6.17 1.64
C ASN A 178 -0.76 5.70 1.70
N ALA A 179 -1.29 5.32 0.55
CA ALA A 179 -2.62 4.78 0.38
C ALA A 179 -2.57 3.51 -0.47
N LEU A 180 -3.10 2.43 0.06
CA LEU A 180 -3.12 1.14 -0.61
C LEU A 180 -4.40 0.98 -1.45
N LEU A 181 -4.26 0.98 -2.77
CA LEU A 181 -5.32 0.65 -3.70
C LEU A 181 -5.32 -0.85 -4.00
N ARG A 182 -6.52 -1.41 -4.15
CA ARG A 182 -6.75 -2.80 -4.56
C ARG A 182 -7.43 -2.82 -5.92
N ALA A 183 -6.81 -3.48 -6.89
CA ALA A 183 -7.40 -3.74 -8.20
C ALA A 183 -7.92 -5.19 -8.25
N ASP A 184 -9.23 -5.36 -8.29
CA ASP A 184 -9.91 -6.65 -8.35
C ASP A 184 -10.15 -7.05 -9.81
N PHE A 185 -9.51 -8.13 -10.24
CA PHE A 185 -9.60 -8.65 -11.59
C PHE A 185 -10.59 -9.81 -11.67
N GLU A 186 -11.40 -9.77 -12.72
CA GLU A 186 -12.15 -10.91 -13.24
C GLU A 186 -11.82 -11.07 -14.73
N ILE A 187 -11.06 -12.11 -15.06
CA ILE A 187 -10.61 -12.35 -16.44
C ILE A 187 -11.05 -13.73 -16.94
N LEU A 188 -11.44 -13.80 -18.20
CA LEU A 188 -11.82 -15.03 -18.89
C LEU A 188 -10.75 -15.39 -19.93
N VAL A 189 -10.22 -16.60 -19.81
CA VAL A 189 -9.16 -17.12 -20.69
C VAL A 189 -9.55 -18.52 -21.17
N ASP A 190 -9.16 -19.55 -20.44
CA ASP A 190 -9.67 -20.93 -20.51
C ASP A 190 -10.80 -21.15 -19.47
N LYS A 191 -10.71 -20.43 -18.36
CA LYS A 191 -11.71 -20.32 -17.31
C LYS A 191 -11.72 -18.89 -16.76
N VAL A 192 -12.63 -18.65 -15.81
CA VAL A 192 -12.67 -17.38 -15.08
C VAL A 192 -11.62 -17.40 -13.97
N TYR A 193 -10.72 -16.42 -13.97
CA TYR A 193 -9.80 -16.15 -12.86
C TYR A 193 -10.27 -14.91 -12.11
N LYS A 194 -10.34 -15.02 -10.78
CA LYS A 194 -10.64 -13.92 -9.87
C LYS A 194 -9.46 -13.71 -8.93
N PHE A 195 -8.89 -12.51 -8.93
CA PHE A 195 -7.74 -12.19 -8.09
C PHE A 195 -7.58 -10.69 -7.88
N SER A 196 -6.90 -10.30 -6.81
CA SER A 196 -6.58 -8.89 -6.53
C SER A 196 -5.09 -8.59 -6.73
N VAL A 197 -4.80 -7.34 -7.08
CA VAL A 197 -3.47 -6.73 -7.12
C VAL A 197 -3.47 -5.51 -6.20
N TYR A 198 -2.45 -5.36 -5.37
CA TYR A 198 -2.33 -4.23 -4.44
C TYR A 198 -1.22 -3.28 -4.87
N ARG A 199 -1.52 -1.97 -4.91
CA ARG A 199 -0.55 -0.93 -5.29
C ARG A 199 -0.66 0.25 -4.34
N GLU A 200 0.48 0.79 -3.98
CA GLU A 200 0.58 1.95 -3.11
C GLU A 200 0.67 3.20 -3.95
N LEU A 201 -0.17 4.18 -3.62
CA LEU A 201 -0.08 5.56 -4.09
C LEU A 201 0.29 6.45 -2.90
N VAL A 202 0.95 7.57 -3.16
CA VAL A 202 1.31 8.55 -2.15
C VAL A 202 0.46 9.79 -2.37
N VAL A 203 -0.31 10.20 -1.37
CA VAL A 203 -1.08 11.45 -1.39
C VAL A 203 -0.26 12.56 -0.76
N GLY A 204 -0.15 13.70 -1.43
CA GLY A 204 0.58 14.84 -0.91
C GLY A 204 1.74 15.24 -1.79
N ASP A 205 2.69 15.91 -1.15
CA ASP A 205 3.90 16.37 -1.78
C ASP A 205 5.07 15.59 -1.17
N GLU A 206 5.83 14.89 -2.01
CA GLU A 206 7.01 14.13 -1.60
C GLU A 206 8.11 15.01 -1.00
N HIS A 207 8.10 16.33 -1.27
CA HIS A 207 9.09 17.27 -0.78
C HIS A 207 8.76 17.82 0.61
N ILE A 208 7.52 17.75 1.08
CA ILE A 208 7.12 18.32 2.37
C ILE A 208 7.00 17.23 3.41
N GLY A 209 7.97 17.19 4.33
CA GLY A 209 7.91 16.34 5.52
C GLY A 209 7.12 17.03 6.63
N ILE A 210 6.22 16.29 7.29
CA ILE A 210 5.51 16.74 8.49
C ILE A 210 5.58 15.62 9.53
N GLU A 211 6.07 15.96 10.72
CA GLU A 211 6.08 15.09 11.89
C GLU A 211 5.30 15.75 13.03
N LEU A 212 4.50 14.95 13.74
CA LEU A 212 3.83 15.37 14.96
C LEU A 212 4.33 14.52 16.14
N HIS A 213 4.65 15.18 17.24
CA HIS A 213 4.94 14.54 18.51
C HIS A 213 4.03 15.08 19.59
N THR A 214 3.45 14.18 20.38
CA THR A 214 2.61 14.54 21.52
C THR A 214 3.32 14.19 22.81
N ARG A 215 3.17 15.03 23.82
CA ARG A 215 3.58 14.72 25.20
C ARG A 215 2.74 15.49 26.20
N LEU A 216 2.54 14.93 27.38
CA LEU A 216 2.03 15.70 28.51
C LEU A 216 3.16 16.49 29.17
N ASN A 217 2.85 17.69 29.65
CA ASN A 217 3.73 18.44 30.55
C ASN A 217 3.38 18.14 32.02
N GLU A 218 4.20 18.64 32.94
CA GLU A 218 4.02 18.45 34.40
C GLU A 218 2.67 18.96 34.91
N ASN A 219 2.10 19.97 34.25
CA ASN A 219 0.80 20.55 34.61
C ASN A 219 -0.39 19.80 34.00
N GLY A 220 -0.15 18.68 33.31
CA GLY A 220 -1.17 17.87 32.65
C GLY A 220 -1.76 18.49 31.38
N SER A 221 -1.15 19.53 30.81
CA SER A 221 -1.48 20.03 29.47
C SER A 221 -0.83 19.15 28.39
N LEU A 222 -1.54 18.94 27.30
CA LEU A 222 -1.01 18.28 26.10
C LEU A 222 -0.21 19.29 25.28
N ILE A 223 1.05 18.97 25.04
CA ILE A 223 1.94 19.67 24.12
C ILE A 223 1.99 18.87 22.82
N VAL A 224 1.71 19.53 21.71
CA VAL A 224 1.85 18.95 20.38
C VAL A 224 2.92 19.73 19.63
N GLU A 225 4.01 19.06 19.30
CA GLU A 225 5.10 19.60 18.52
C GLU A 225 4.93 19.19 17.06
N GLN A 226 4.83 20.18 16.19
CA GLN A 226 4.85 20.03 14.75
C GLN A 226 6.24 20.35 14.24
N ARG A 227 6.85 19.44 13.49
CA ARG A 227 8.07 19.68 12.73
C ARG A 227 7.74 19.60 11.25
N MET A 228 8.14 20.63 10.50
CA MET A 228 8.00 20.63 9.05
C MET A 228 9.37 20.84 8.40
N ILE A 229 9.59 20.21 7.26
CA ILE A 229 10.78 20.40 6.42
C ILE A 229 10.35 20.40 4.96
N ASN A 230 11.04 21.19 4.14
CA ASN A 230 10.85 21.21 2.70
C ASN A 230 12.15 20.80 2.01
N HIS A 231 12.13 19.65 1.34
CA HIS A 231 13.27 19.11 0.61
C HIS A 231 13.46 19.73 -0.78
N SER A 232 12.55 20.59 -1.23
CA SER A 232 12.70 21.35 -2.48
C SER A 232 13.54 22.61 -2.28
N GLU A 233 14.05 23.18 -3.38
CA GLU A 233 14.81 24.43 -3.36
C GLU A 233 13.92 25.67 -3.16
N LYS A 234 12.61 25.56 -3.44
CA LYS A 234 11.66 26.67 -3.38
C LYS A 234 11.16 26.86 -1.95
N LEU A 235 11.43 28.01 -1.34
CA LEU A 235 10.85 28.38 -0.04
C LEU A 235 9.34 28.59 -0.15
N VAL A 236 8.60 28.04 0.81
CA VAL A 236 7.13 28.01 0.80
C VAL A 236 6.58 28.32 2.17
N ASP A 237 5.40 28.94 2.21
CA ASP A 237 4.74 29.35 3.45
C ASP A 237 3.52 28.46 3.71
N PHE A 238 3.27 28.13 4.97
CA PHE A 238 2.12 27.32 5.37
C PHE A 238 1.33 27.94 6.51
N LYS A 239 0.00 27.89 6.38
CA LYS A 239 -0.94 28.10 7.48
C LYS A 239 -1.33 26.73 8.06
N CYS A 240 -0.98 26.52 9.32
CA CYS A 240 -1.16 25.26 10.01
C CYS A 240 -2.31 25.34 11.03
N LEU A 241 -3.29 24.45 10.92
CA LEU A 241 -4.50 24.39 11.74
C LEU A 241 -4.56 23.03 12.44
N LEU A 242 -4.48 23.03 13.77
CA LEU A 242 -4.59 21.83 14.58
C LEU A 242 -6.00 21.71 15.15
N TYR A 243 -6.66 20.58 14.89
CA TYR A 243 -7.98 20.22 15.38
C TYR A 243 -7.87 19.10 16.41
N ALA A 244 -8.61 19.23 17.51
CA ALA A 244 -8.75 18.23 18.55
C ALA A 244 -10.23 18.09 18.92
N LEU A 245 -10.66 16.90 19.33
CA LEU A 245 -12.05 16.60 19.67
C LEU A 245 -12.57 17.56 20.75
N GLU A 246 -13.70 18.23 20.49
CA GLU A 246 -14.35 19.18 21.41
C GLU A 246 -13.46 20.33 21.94
N ARG A 247 -12.30 20.58 21.32
CA ARG A 247 -11.45 21.72 21.66
C ARG A 247 -11.50 22.79 20.59
N ARG A 248 -11.17 24.02 20.98
CA ARG A 248 -10.97 25.12 20.03
C ARG A 248 -9.73 24.83 19.18
N ARG A 249 -9.88 24.86 17.85
CA ARG A 249 -8.74 24.72 16.92
C ARG A 249 -7.65 25.74 17.22
N GLN A 250 -6.40 25.32 17.11
CA GLN A 250 -5.24 26.20 17.22
C GLN A 250 -4.62 26.48 15.85
N ARG A 251 -3.95 27.63 15.72
CA ARG A 251 -3.36 28.09 14.45
C ARG A 251 -1.89 28.48 14.67
N MET A 252 -1.05 28.04 13.74
CA MET A 252 0.33 28.50 13.59
C MET A 252 0.61 28.84 12.13
N GLN A 253 1.70 29.56 11.87
CA GLN A 253 2.20 29.85 10.54
C GLN A 253 3.67 29.47 10.46
N VAL A 254 4.03 28.81 9.36
CA VAL A 254 5.40 28.50 8.97
C VAL A 254 5.73 29.42 7.79
N PHE A 255 6.85 30.12 7.87
CA PHE A 255 7.29 31.07 6.86
C PHE A 255 8.65 30.66 6.30
N GLY A 256 8.81 30.74 4.98
CA GLY A 256 10.04 30.43 4.29
C GLY A 256 10.52 29.01 4.55
N LEU A 257 9.63 28.02 4.57
CA LEU A 257 10.00 26.64 4.82
C LEU A 257 10.96 26.14 3.74
N GLY A 258 12.19 25.83 4.15
CA GLY A 258 13.25 25.28 3.31
C GLY A 258 13.77 23.95 3.85
N ASN A 259 15.02 23.62 3.55
CA ASN A 259 15.67 22.35 3.88
C ASN A 259 16.09 22.18 5.35
N SER A 260 15.50 22.94 6.27
CA SER A 260 15.71 22.83 7.70
C SER A 260 14.39 22.75 8.43
N TYR A 261 14.36 22.06 9.57
CA TYR A 261 13.14 21.89 10.33
C TYR A 261 12.64 23.22 10.92
N ASP A 262 11.41 23.60 10.58
CA ASP A 262 10.64 24.59 11.33
C ASP A 262 9.76 23.86 12.35
N THR A 263 9.86 24.26 13.62
CA THR A 263 9.12 23.65 14.72
C THR A 263 8.06 24.61 15.26
N LYS A 264 6.84 24.12 15.44
CA LYS A 264 5.72 24.86 16.04
C LYS A 264 5.09 24.05 17.17
N THR A 265 4.72 24.73 18.25
CA THR A 265 4.17 24.08 19.44
C THR A 265 2.75 24.54 19.70
N TYR A 266 1.86 23.58 19.88
CA TYR A 266 0.47 23.75 20.26
C TYR A 266 0.29 23.29 21.71
N THR A 267 -0.69 23.85 22.42
CA THR A 267 -0.93 23.50 23.83
C THR A 267 -2.42 23.42 24.13
N TYR A 268 -2.88 22.24 24.50
CA TYR A 268 -4.24 22.03 25.01
C TYR A 268 -4.22 21.82 26.52
N GLN A 269 -5.02 22.58 27.25
CA GLN A 269 -5.24 22.36 28.68
C GLN A 269 -6.02 21.06 28.90
N ASN A 270 -5.86 20.43 30.06
CA ASN A 270 -6.46 19.14 30.41
C ASN A 270 -6.16 18.07 29.33
N GLY A 271 -4.88 17.88 29.05
CA GLY A 271 -4.39 17.00 28.00
C GLY A 271 -4.71 15.53 28.20
N HIS A 272 -4.90 15.11 29.46
CA HIS A 272 -5.30 13.75 29.81
C HIS A 272 -6.60 13.30 29.13
N ASP A 273 -7.56 14.21 28.94
CA ASP A 273 -8.83 13.93 28.28
C ASP A 273 -8.66 13.59 26.78
N LEU A 274 -7.53 13.96 26.19
CA LEU A 274 -7.24 13.79 24.77
C LEU A 274 -6.45 12.51 24.48
N ILE A 275 -5.94 11.80 25.50
CA ILE A 275 -5.20 10.55 25.31
C ILE A 275 -6.08 9.53 24.57
N GLY A 276 -5.53 8.89 23.54
CA GLY A 276 -6.25 7.94 22.69
C GLY A 276 -7.21 8.57 21.68
N THR A 277 -7.37 9.91 21.70
CA THR A 277 -8.16 10.63 20.68
C THR A 277 -7.29 11.00 19.48
N GLU A 278 -7.93 11.22 18.33
CA GLU A 278 -7.25 11.66 17.10
C GLU A 278 -7.10 13.19 17.06
N LEU A 279 -5.91 13.66 16.71
CA LEU A 279 -5.64 15.02 16.30
C LEU A 279 -5.50 15.08 14.77
N LEU A 280 -6.01 16.15 14.17
CA LEU A 280 -5.83 16.45 12.75
C LEU A 280 -5.07 17.77 12.60
N LEU A 281 -3.87 17.70 12.04
CA LEU A 281 -3.15 18.86 11.53
C LEU A 281 -3.48 19.06 10.06
N ARG A 282 -3.91 20.27 9.69
CA ARG A 282 -4.04 20.71 8.30
C ARG A 282 -3.04 21.83 8.01
N ALA A 283 -2.13 21.62 7.07
CA ALA A 283 -1.22 22.64 6.55
C ALA A 283 -1.68 23.06 5.14
N GLU A 284 -2.09 24.32 5.01
CA GLU A 284 -2.49 24.95 3.74
C GLU A 284 -1.33 25.82 3.26
N GLU A 285 -0.81 25.57 2.06
CA GLU A 285 0.21 26.43 1.45
C GLU A 285 -0.38 27.83 1.19
N LEU A 286 0.36 28.86 1.54
CA LEU A 286 -0.01 30.23 1.23
C LEU A 286 0.47 30.59 -0.17
N GLY A 287 -0.46 30.93 -1.05
CA GLY A 287 -0.15 31.28 -2.45
C GLY A 287 0.10 30.07 -3.36
N GLY A 288 -0.24 28.86 -2.91
CA GLY A 288 -0.24 27.65 -3.72
C GLY A 288 -1.46 26.78 -3.43
N ASP A 289 -1.50 25.59 -4.04
CA ASP A 289 -2.69 24.73 -4.04
C ASP A 289 -2.59 23.54 -3.08
N ARG A 290 -1.45 23.39 -2.37
CA ARG A 290 -1.18 22.24 -1.51
C ARG A 290 -1.95 22.33 -0.20
N VAL A 291 -2.72 21.29 0.11
CA VAL A 291 -3.33 21.10 1.42
C VAL A 291 -2.91 19.74 2.00
N LEU A 292 -2.06 19.74 3.01
CA LEU A 292 -1.56 18.52 3.65
C LEU A 292 -2.36 18.25 4.92
N ASN A 293 -2.89 17.03 5.06
CA ASN A 293 -3.58 16.61 6.29
C ASN A 293 -2.77 15.50 6.96
N HIS A 294 -2.40 15.68 8.21
CA HIS A 294 -1.69 14.68 9.01
C HIS A 294 -2.50 14.34 10.27
N ARG A 295 -2.65 13.06 10.55
CA ARG A 295 -3.41 12.56 11.71
C ARG A 295 -2.50 11.81 12.65
N ILE A 296 -2.70 11.99 13.94
CA ILE A 296 -1.99 11.26 14.99
C ILE A 296 -2.95 10.93 16.12
N ILE A 297 -2.80 9.75 16.72
CA ILE A 297 -3.46 9.41 17.98
C ILE A 297 -2.60 9.97 19.11
N VAL A 298 -3.21 10.66 20.07
CA VAL A 298 -2.48 11.17 21.23
C VAL A 298 -2.01 10.00 22.08
N GLU A 299 -0.70 9.83 22.15
CA GLU A 299 -0.04 8.86 23.02
C GLU A 299 0.37 9.52 24.34
N GLN A 300 0.59 8.69 25.37
CA GLN A 300 0.97 9.12 26.72
C GLN A 300 2.43 9.59 26.79
#